data_AF-A0A928RPE0-F1
#
_entry.id   AF-A0A928RPE0-F1
#
_cell.length_a   1.000
_cell.length_b   1.000
_cell.length_c   1.000
_cell.angle_alpha   90.00
_cell.angle_beta   90.00
_cell.angle_gamma   90.00
#
_symmetry.space_group_name_H-M   'P 1'
#
loop_
_entity.id
_entity.type
_entity.pdbx_description
1 polymer ?
#
loop_
_entity_poly.entity_id
_entity_poly.type
_entity_poly.pdbx_seq_one_letter_code
_entity_poly.pdbx_strand_id
1 'polypeptide(L)'
;MKNSSVWTKTILSVYRYLERICGAIDKIVMQKGLNSSNITGQNYYYNNVLSITQKLIDLSERKITLINLKILTEETFADIEESDAQLLIQKYVDGKKFREIAEESDVSIRTIFRRLENAEKSFYCSLKKKGYDSEKLENFLEHEEWIKNAYHSFEISKQEEFLLSNSYLQKVASL
;
A
#
# COMPACT_ATOMS: atom_id res chain seq x y z
N MET A 1 -2.95 -7.49 -17.62
CA MET A 1 -1.70 -7.71 -16.82
C MET A 1 -0.91 -6.42 -16.54
N LYS A 2 -1.30 -5.23 -17.03
CA LYS A 2 -0.48 -3.99 -16.93
C LYS A 2 -0.45 -3.32 -15.53
N ASN A 3 -1.45 -3.56 -14.66
CA ASN A 3 -1.58 -2.89 -13.35
C ASN A 3 -1.15 -3.75 -12.15
N SER A 4 -0.82 -5.02 -12.40
CA SER A 4 -0.60 -6.04 -11.36
C SER A 4 0.62 -5.79 -10.47
N SER A 5 1.72 -5.30 -11.05
CA SER A 5 2.93 -4.91 -10.28
C SER A 5 2.71 -3.63 -9.47
N VAL A 6 1.87 -2.71 -9.94
CA VAL A 6 1.64 -1.42 -9.26
C VAL A 6 0.95 -1.66 -7.93
N TRP A 7 -0.15 -2.42 -7.90
CA TRP A 7 -0.85 -2.77 -6.66
C TRP A 7 0.05 -3.48 -5.65
N THR A 8 0.92 -4.36 -6.11
CA THR A 8 1.88 -5.05 -5.23
C THR A 8 2.83 -4.06 -4.56
N LYS A 9 3.43 -3.16 -5.35
CA LYS A 9 4.30 -2.09 -4.82
C LYS A 9 3.56 -1.19 -3.85
N THR A 10 2.32 -0.81 -4.17
CA THR A 10 1.46 -0.01 -3.30
C THR A 10 1.26 -0.69 -1.96
N ILE A 11 0.72 -1.91 -1.94
CA ILE A 11 0.41 -2.66 -0.70
C ILE A 11 1.66 -2.82 0.16
N LEU A 12 2.78 -3.24 -0.44
CA LEU A 12 4.04 -3.44 0.27
C LEU A 12 4.60 -2.13 0.83
N SER A 13 4.50 -1.03 0.08
CA SER A 13 4.98 0.29 0.53
C SER A 13 4.15 0.87 1.68
N VAL A 14 2.84 0.61 1.69
CA VAL A 14 1.94 1.13 2.72
C VAL A 14 1.93 0.28 3.99
N TYR A 15 2.32 -1.00 3.89
CA TYR A 15 2.28 -1.98 4.99
C TYR A 15 2.86 -1.44 6.31
N ARG A 16 4.07 -0.86 6.27
CA ARG A 16 4.75 -0.32 7.47
C ARG A 16 3.99 0.82 8.17
N TYR A 17 3.05 1.46 7.48
CA TYR A 17 2.28 2.58 8.01
C TYR A 17 0.92 2.16 8.57
N LEU A 18 0.42 0.96 8.25
CA LEU A 18 -0.93 0.51 8.61
C LEU A 18 -1.15 0.56 10.13
N GLU A 19 -0.24 0.01 10.92
CA GLU A 19 -0.33 0.03 12.39
C GLU A 19 -0.36 1.45 12.95
N ARG A 20 0.53 2.31 12.44
CA ARG A 20 0.63 3.71 12.88
C ARG A 20 -0.67 4.47 12.59
N ILE A 21 -1.28 4.22 11.44
CA ILE A 21 -2.54 4.85 11.04
C ILE A 21 -3.69 4.31 11.89
N CYS A 22 -3.77 3.00 12.12
CA CYS A 22 -4.74 2.42 13.06
C CYS A 22 -4.64 3.04 14.46
N GLY A 23 -3.43 3.22 14.99
CA GLY A 23 -3.22 3.91 16.27
C GLY A 23 -3.59 5.40 16.25
N ALA A 24 -3.45 6.07 15.11
CA ALA A 24 -3.92 7.45 14.94
C ALA A 24 -5.46 7.52 14.91
N ILE A 25 -6.12 6.57 14.24
CA ILE A 25 -7.58 6.44 14.24
C ILE A 25 -8.09 6.25 15.67
N ASP A 26 -7.47 5.36 16.45
CA ASP A 26 -7.86 5.13 17.86
C ASP A 26 -7.77 6.39 18.71
N LYS A 27 -6.71 7.19 18.52
CA LYS A 27 -6.56 8.49 19.20
C LYS A 27 -7.67 9.47 18.81
N ILE A 28 -8.02 9.52 17.52
CA ILE A 28 -9.10 10.40 17.03
C ILE A 28 -10.45 9.94 17.59
N VAL A 29 -10.74 8.65 17.56
CA VAL A 29 -11.96 8.04 18.13
C VAL A 29 -12.08 8.40 19.61
N MET A 30 -11.02 8.20 20.39
CA MET A 30 -10.98 8.56 21.82
C MET A 30 -11.24 10.06 22.03
N GLN A 31 -10.53 10.92 21.29
CA GLN A 31 -10.68 12.37 21.41
C GLN A 31 -12.10 12.83 21.06
N LYS A 32 -12.70 12.26 20.01
CA LYS A 32 -14.08 12.56 19.61
C LYS A 32 -15.10 12.05 20.63
N GLY A 33 -14.87 10.87 21.20
CA GLY A 33 -15.70 10.32 22.27
C GLY A 33 -15.70 11.21 23.52
N LEU A 34 -14.53 11.62 24.01
CA LEU A 34 -14.41 12.47 25.20
C LEU A 34 -15.03 13.86 24.98
N ASN A 35 -14.80 14.45 23.81
CA ASN A 35 -15.30 15.79 23.48
C ASN A 35 -16.80 15.83 23.15
N SER A 36 -17.46 14.67 23.02
CA SER A 36 -18.89 14.58 22.67
C SER A 36 -19.82 15.20 23.72
N SER A 37 -19.36 15.32 24.97
CA SER A 37 -20.11 15.92 26.08
C SER A 37 -20.05 17.46 26.10
N ASN A 38 -19.08 18.08 25.42
CA ASN A 38 -18.86 19.53 25.42
C ASN A 38 -19.67 20.24 24.32
N ILE A 39 -20.98 20.09 24.35
CA ILE A 39 -21.90 20.74 23.40
C ILE A 39 -22.27 22.13 23.95
N THR A 40 -21.49 23.15 23.58
CA THR A 40 -21.82 24.55 23.88
C THR A 40 -22.35 25.27 22.64
N GLY A 41 -23.50 25.94 22.78
CA GLY A 41 -24.12 26.94 21.87
C GLY A 41 -23.76 26.87 20.37
N GLN A 42 -22.60 27.39 19.99
CA GLN A 42 -22.14 27.50 18.60
C GLN A 42 -21.73 26.18 17.93
N ASN A 43 -21.44 25.12 18.70
CA ASN A 43 -20.98 23.82 18.17
C ASN A 43 -22.08 22.74 18.10
N TYR A 44 -23.33 23.06 18.46
CA TYR A 44 -24.43 22.08 18.52
C TYR A 44 -24.67 21.35 17.19
N TYR A 45 -24.62 22.07 16.06
CA TYR A 45 -24.82 21.48 14.74
C TYR A 45 -23.69 20.53 14.32
N TYR A 46 -22.45 20.79 14.74
CA TYR A 46 -21.26 20.01 14.36
C TYR A 46 -20.92 18.88 15.34
N ASN A 47 -21.43 18.97 16.56
CA ASN A 47 -21.25 18.01 17.65
C ASN A 47 -22.59 17.38 18.08
N ASN A 48 -23.59 17.35 17.20
CA ASN A 48 -24.79 16.58 17.50
C ASN A 48 -24.42 15.09 17.60
N VAL A 49 -25.14 14.36 18.45
CA VAL A 49 -24.84 12.95 18.74
C VAL A 49 -24.79 12.12 17.46
N LEU A 50 -25.72 12.35 16.52
CA LEU A 50 -25.78 11.63 15.25
C LEU A 50 -24.50 11.78 14.42
N SER A 51 -24.00 12.99 14.24
CA SER A 51 -22.80 13.26 13.43
C SER A 51 -21.53 12.74 14.07
N ILE A 52 -21.43 12.78 15.40
CA ILE A 52 -20.30 12.21 16.13
C ILE A 52 -20.34 10.69 15.99
N THR A 53 -21.48 10.06 16.26
CA THR A 53 -21.66 8.62 16.14
C THR A 53 -21.36 8.14 14.73
N GLN A 54 -21.85 8.83 13.69
CA GLN A 54 -21.54 8.47 12.31
C GLN A 54 -20.04 8.55 12.03
N LYS A 55 -19.36 9.62 12.43
CA LYS A 55 -17.90 9.74 12.26
C LYS A 55 -17.13 8.63 12.98
N LEU A 56 -17.59 8.21 14.16
CA LEU A 56 -16.98 7.10 14.89
C LEU A 56 -17.17 5.77 14.16
N ILE A 57 -18.34 5.55 13.57
CA ILE A 57 -18.61 4.38 12.70
C ILE A 57 -17.67 4.40 11.50
N ASP A 58 -17.62 5.52 10.76
CA ASP A 58 -16.76 5.65 9.58
C ASP A 58 -15.28 5.39 9.91
N LEU A 59 -14.78 5.93 11.04
CA LEU A 59 -13.42 5.70 11.51
C LEU A 59 -13.18 4.23 11.87
N SER A 60 -14.17 3.57 12.47
CA SER A 60 -14.08 2.15 12.84
C SER A 60 -14.07 1.25 11.61
N GLU A 61 -14.92 1.53 10.62
CA GLU A 61 -14.95 0.81 9.34
C GLU A 61 -13.62 0.96 8.60
N ARG A 62 -13.08 2.18 8.52
CA ARG A 62 -11.75 2.42 7.95
C ARG A 62 -10.67 1.60 8.67
N LYS A 63 -10.68 1.58 10.00
CA LYS A 63 -9.74 0.76 10.77
C LYS A 63 -9.85 -0.72 10.44
N ILE A 64 -11.07 -1.25 10.31
CA ILE A 64 -11.31 -2.65 9.90
C ILE A 64 -10.67 -2.92 8.54
N THR A 65 -10.86 -2.03 7.55
CA THR A 65 -10.25 -2.15 6.23
C THR A 65 -8.72 -2.20 6.30
N LEU A 66 -8.09 -1.33 7.11
CA LEU A 66 -6.63 -1.31 7.26
C LEU A 66 -6.08 -2.57 7.96
N ILE A 67 -6.80 -3.09 8.97
CA ILE A 67 -6.45 -4.35 9.64
C ILE A 67 -6.57 -5.51 8.65
N ASN A 68 -7.67 -5.58 7.89
CA ASN A 68 -7.89 -6.61 6.89
C ASN A 68 -6.81 -6.57 5.79
N LEU A 69 -6.39 -5.37 5.37
CA LEU A 69 -5.28 -5.21 4.44
C LEU A 69 -3.96 -5.74 5.02
N LYS A 70 -3.70 -5.48 6.30
CA LYS A 70 -2.51 -5.99 7.01
C LYS A 70 -2.52 -7.52 7.03
N ILE A 71 -3.63 -8.12 7.48
CA ILE A 71 -3.80 -9.58 7.53
C ILE A 71 -3.62 -10.19 6.13
N LEU A 72 -4.28 -9.63 5.12
CA LEU A 72 -4.15 -10.07 3.73
C LEU A 72 -2.68 -10.07 3.28
N THR A 73 -1.94 -9.02 3.62
CA THR A 73 -0.51 -8.89 3.26
C THR A 73 0.32 -9.98 3.95
N GLU A 74 0.12 -10.21 5.24
CA GLU A 74 0.84 -11.22 6.03
C GLU A 74 0.56 -12.64 5.57
N GLU A 75 -0.71 -12.96 5.32
CA GLU A 75 -1.06 -14.25 4.74
C GLU A 75 -0.48 -14.43 3.33
N THR A 76 -0.40 -13.36 2.53
CA THR A 76 0.20 -13.43 1.20
C THR A 76 1.71 -13.69 1.28
N PHE A 77 2.40 -13.11 2.27
CA PHE A 77 3.80 -13.43 2.55
C PHE A 77 4.00 -14.89 2.96
N ALA A 78 3.08 -15.45 3.74
CA ALA A 78 3.13 -16.86 4.16
C ALA A 78 2.92 -17.85 2.98
N ASP A 79 2.24 -17.41 1.92
CA ASP A 79 1.91 -18.25 0.76
C ASP A 79 2.96 -18.25 -0.36
N ILE A 80 3.94 -17.34 -0.31
CA ILE A 80 5.03 -17.27 -1.30
C ILE A 80 6.31 -17.92 -0.77
N GLU A 81 7.29 -18.13 -1.65
CA GLU A 81 8.59 -18.67 -1.24
C GLU A 81 9.25 -17.74 -0.22
N GLU A 82 9.80 -18.31 0.86
CA GLU A 82 10.42 -17.56 1.95
C GLU A 82 11.53 -16.61 1.45
N SER A 83 12.30 -17.06 0.46
CA SER A 83 13.38 -16.27 -0.16
C SER A 83 12.87 -15.03 -0.89
N ASP A 84 11.68 -15.12 -1.52
CA ASP A 84 11.00 -14.01 -2.18
C ASP A 84 10.35 -13.08 -1.16
N ALA A 85 9.70 -13.64 -0.12
CA ALA A 85 9.11 -12.87 0.96
C ALA A 85 10.17 -12.01 1.67
N GLN A 86 11.30 -12.61 2.03
CA GLN A 86 12.39 -11.91 2.71
C GLN A 86 12.97 -10.78 1.85
N LEU A 87 13.12 -11.00 0.54
CA LEU A 87 13.57 -9.97 -0.39
C LEU A 87 12.60 -8.78 -0.45
N LEU A 88 11.29 -9.05 -0.49
CA LEU A 88 10.25 -8.02 -0.48
C LEU A 88 10.23 -7.25 0.86
N ILE A 89 10.39 -7.95 1.98
CA ILE A 89 10.45 -7.33 3.32
C ILE A 89 11.65 -6.39 3.42
N GLN A 90 12.85 -6.86 3.06
CA GLN A 90 14.06 -6.03 3.06
C GLN A 90 13.88 -4.77 2.21
N LYS A 91 13.22 -4.91 1.05
CA LYS A 91 13.05 -3.79 0.13
C LYS A 91 12.00 -2.78 0.61
N TYR A 92 10.82 -3.26 1.01
CA TYR A 92 9.64 -2.41 1.22
C TYR A 92 9.37 -2.09 2.69
N VAL A 93 9.65 -3.04 3.58
CA VAL A 93 9.42 -2.88 5.02
C VAL A 93 10.64 -2.22 5.67
N ASP A 94 11.82 -2.82 5.49
CA ASP A 94 13.08 -2.31 6.05
C ASP A 94 13.62 -1.09 5.28
N GLY A 95 13.19 -0.92 4.02
CA GLY A 95 13.59 0.21 3.18
C GLY A 95 15.03 0.12 2.66
N LYS A 96 15.63 -1.07 2.62
CA LYS A 96 17.00 -1.27 2.13
C LYS A 96 17.13 -0.88 0.66
N LYS A 97 18.30 -0.35 0.29
CA LYS A 97 18.64 -0.04 -1.09
C LYS A 97 19.05 -1.31 -1.83
N PHE A 98 18.89 -1.31 -3.16
CA PHE A 98 19.31 -2.43 -4.01
C PHE A 98 20.78 -2.79 -3.84
N ARG A 99 21.64 -1.79 -3.61
CA ARG A 99 23.06 -1.98 -3.36
C ARG A 99 23.32 -2.73 -2.04
N GLU A 100 22.64 -2.33 -0.97
CA GLU A 100 22.78 -2.97 0.35
C GLU A 100 22.33 -4.43 0.29
N ILE A 101 21.19 -4.71 -0.33
CA ILE A 101 20.68 -6.08 -0.51
C ILE A 101 21.64 -6.92 -1.36
N ALA A 102 22.20 -6.33 -2.42
CA ALA A 102 23.16 -7.00 -3.31
C ALA A 102 24.47 -7.35 -2.59
N GLU A 103 24.99 -6.44 -1.76
CA GLU A 103 26.19 -6.63 -0.95
C GLU A 103 25.96 -7.70 0.14
N GLU A 104 24.83 -7.66 0.84
CA GLU A 104 24.48 -8.66 1.86
C GLU A 104 24.27 -10.07 1.28
N SER A 105 23.79 -10.16 0.04
CA SER A 105 23.47 -11.42 -0.62
C SER A 105 24.57 -11.92 -1.57
N ASP A 106 25.71 -11.23 -1.65
CA ASP A 106 26.84 -11.51 -2.57
C ASP A 106 26.41 -11.75 -4.03
N VAL A 107 25.52 -10.90 -4.54
CA VAL A 107 25.03 -10.98 -5.92
C VAL A 107 25.01 -9.64 -6.61
N SER A 108 25.01 -9.65 -7.94
CA SER A 108 24.90 -8.40 -8.70
C SER A 108 23.56 -7.69 -8.46
N ILE A 109 23.60 -6.35 -8.51
CA ILE A 109 22.40 -5.50 -8.44
C ILE A 109 21.36 -5.93 -9.49
N ARG A 110 21.78 -6.29 -10.70
CA ARG A 110 20.89 -6.77 -11.78
C ARG A 110 20.15 -8.05 -11.39
N THR A 111 20.83 -8.96 -10.68
CA THR A 111 20.23 -10.18 -10.16
C THR A 111 19.15 -9.86 -9.14
N ILE A 112 19.42 -8.92 -8.22
CA ILE A 112 18.43 -8.47 -7.24
C ILE A 112 17.21 -7.84 -7.91
N PHE A 113 17.40 -6.96 -8.90
CA PHE A 113 16.28 -6.37 -9.66
C PHE A 113 15.38 -7.45 -10.27
N ARG A 114 15.97 -8.44 -10.94
CA ARG A 114 15.22 -9.53 -11.56
C ARG A 114 14.49 -10.40 -10.52
N ARG A 115 15.16 -10.72 -9.40
CA ARG A 115 14.54 -11.48 -8.30
C ARG A 115 13.38 -10.70 -7.69
N LEU A 116 13.54 -9.39 -7.49
CA LEU A 116 12.48 -8.54 -6.95
C LEU A 116 11.27 -8.49 -7.88
N GLU A 117 11.46 -8.32 -9.19
CA GLU A 117 10.34 -8.36 -10.14
C GLU A 117 9.59 -9.71 -10.14
N ASN A 118 10.32 -10.81 -9.96
CA ASN A 118 9.71 -12.13 -9.86
C ASN A 118 8.96 -12.30 -8.54
N ALA A 119 9.53 -11.86 -7.43
CA ALA A 119 8.89 -11.86 -6.12
C ALA A 119 7.61 -11.01 -6.12
N GLU A 120 7.62 -9.81 -6.73
CA GLU A 120 6.43 -8.97 -6.90
C GLU A 120 5.34 -9.68 -7.71
N LYS A 121 5.70 -10.39 -8.78
CA LYS A 121 4.74 -11.18 -9.57
C LYS A 121 4.19 -12.35 -8.76
N SER A 122 5.04 -13.04 -7.99
CA SER A 122 4.66 -14.15 -7.13
C SER A 122 3.65 -13.70 -6.08
N PHE A 123 3.93 -12.58 -5.42
CA PHE A 123 3.04 -11.93 -4.45
C PHE A 123 1.69 -11.57 -5.08
N TYR A 124 1.69 -10.94 -6.26
CA TYR A 124 0.44 -10.62 -6.97
C TYR A 124 -0.36 -11.88 -7.34
N CYS A 125 0.31 -12.93 -7.81
CA CYS A 125 -0.34 -14.19 -8.13
C CYS A 125 -0.99 -14.82 -6.90
N SER A 126 -0.34 -14.74 -5.74
CA SER A 126 -0.89 -15.20 -4.46
C SER A 126 -2.11 -14.37 -4.04
N LEU A 127 -2.05 -13.04 -4.11
CA LEU A 127 -3.20 -12.16 -3.89
C LEU A 127 -4.39 -12.52 -4.79
N LYS A 128 -4.13 -12.76 -6.07
CA LYS A 128 -5.18 -13.14 -7.03
C LYS A 128 -5.81 -14.48 -6.67
N LYS A 129 -5.03 -15.46 -6.16
CA LYS A 129 -5.56 -16.76 -5.69
C LYS A 129 -6.49 -16.59 -4.48
N LYS A 130 -6.22 -15.61 -3.60
CA LYS A 130 -7.13 -15.22 -2.51
C LYS A 130 -8.35 -14.42 -2.99
N GLY A 131 -8.50 -14.25 -4.31
CA GLY A 131 -9.63 -13.57 -4.93
C GLY A 131 -9.53 -12.05 -4.90
N TYR A 132 -8.33 -11.49 -4.72
CA TYR A 132 -8.07 -10.04 -4.84
C TYR A 132 -7.42 -9.74 -6.19
N ASP A 133 -8.25 -9.36 -7.16
CA ASP A 133 -7.80 -8.77 -8.40
C ASP A 133 -7.71 -7.24 -8.30
N SER A 134 -7.28 -6.59 -9.38
CA SER A 134 -7.08 -5.14 -9.38
C SER A 134 -8.38 -4.37 -9.11
N GLU A 135 -9.52 -4.84 -9.62
CA GLU A 135 -10.83 -4.19 -9.44
C GLU A 135 -11.32 -4.35 -8.00
N LYS A 136 -11.19 -5.56 -7.44
CA LYS A 136 -11.55 -5.78 -6.03
C LYS A 136 -10.66 -4.99 -5.08
N LEU A 137 -9.36 -4.85 -5.37
CA LEU A 137 -8.46 -4.00 -4.56
C LEU A 137 -8.84 -2.52 -4.63
N GLU A 138 -9.24 -2.04 -5.81
CA GLU A 138 -9.67 -0.65 -6.00
C GLU A 138 -10.96 -0.35 -5.23
N ASN A 139 -11.93 -1.28 -5.27
CA ASN A 139 -13.17 -1.17 -4.50
C ASN A 139 -12.92 -1.33 -2.98
N PHE A 140 -12.07 -2.30 -2.59
CA PHE A 140 -11.75 -2.55 -1.19
C PHE A 140 -11.07 -1.34 -0.52
N LEU A 141 -10.28 -0.58 -1.27
CA LEU A 141 -9.53 0.58 -0.80
C LEU A 141 -10.14 1.90 -1.27
N GLU A 142 -11.42 1.90 -1.64
CA GLU A 142 -12.07 3.06 -2.26
C GLU A 142 -11.97 4.31 -1.39
N HIS A 143 -12.18 4.16 -0.08
CA HIS A 143 -12.22 5.24 0.90
C HIS A 143 -10.84 5.59 1.50
N GLU A 144 -9.77 4.91 1.07
CA GLU A 144 -8.41 5.17 1.54
C GLU A 144 -7.61 5.98 0.52
N GLU A 145 -7.94 7.28 0.42
CA GLU A 145 -7.33 8.23 -0.53
C GLU A 145 -5.80 8.24 -0.50
N TRP A 146 -5.21 8.12 0.69
CA TRP A 146 -3.76 8.10 0.84
C TRP A 146 -3.10 6.86 0.20
N ILE A 147 -3.79 5.72 0.15
CA ILE A 147 -3.31 4.52 -0.54
C ILE A 147 -3.49 4.68 -2.04
N LYS A 148 -4.61 5.27 -2.49
CA LYS A 148 -4.82 5.62 -3.91
C LYS A 148 -3.75 6.57 -4.42
N ASN A 149 -3.37 7.57 -3.64
CA ASN A 149 -2.28 8.48 -3.97
C ASN A 149 -0.94 7.74 -4.11
N ALA A 150 -0.66 6.78 -3.23
CA ALA A 150 0.51 5.92 -3.37
C ALA A 150 0.46 5.09 -4.67
N TYR A 151 -0.69 4.51 -5.00
CA TYR A 151 -0.89 3.79 -6.27
C TYR A 151 -0.62 4.68 -7.49
N HIS A 152 -1.20 5.87 -7.54
CA HIS A 152 -0.98 6.82 -8.65
C HIS A 152 0.49 7.25 -8.76
N SER A 153 1.20 7.41 -7.64
CA SER A 153 2.63 7.74 -7.67
C SER A 153 3.48 6.67 -8.36
N PHE A 154 3.16 5.40 -8.14
CA PHE A 154 3.83 4.28 -8.81
C PHE A 154 3.40 4.13 -10.26
N GLU A 155 2.15 4.45 -10.58
CA GLU A 155 1.63 4.45 -11.95
C GLU A 155 2.32 5.51 -12.81
N ILE A 156 2.46 6.74 -12.30
CA ILE A 156 3.17 7.84 -12.98
C ILE A 156 4.63 7.48 -13.21
N SER A 157 5.32 6.99 -12.16
CA SER A 157 6.74 6.59 -12.26
C SER A 157 6.96 5.55 -13.37
N LYS A 158 6.02 4.61 -13.51
CA LYS A 158 6.07 3.58 -14.56
C LYS A 158 5.80 4.14 -15.96
N GLN A 159 4.91 5.12 -16.08
CA GLN A 159 4.63 5.80 -17.35
C GLN A 159 5.84 6.62 -17.81
N GLU A 160 6.52 7.31 -16.89
CA GLU A 160 7.74 8.09 -17.18
C GLU A 160 8.88 7.18 -17.66
N GLU A 161 9.13 6.05 -16.98
CA GLU A 161 10.11 5.04 -17.43
C GLU A 161 9.81 4.53 -18.85
N PHE A 162 8.54 4.28 -19.15
CA PHE A 162 8.11 3.84 -20.48
C PHE A 162 8.33 4.90 -21.56
N LEU A 163 7.99 6.16 -21.28
CA LEU A 163 8.19 7.29 -22.18
C LEU A 163 9.68 7.53 -22.46
N LEU A 164 10.52 7.49 -21.43
CA LEU A 164 11.97 7.60 -21.56
C LEU A 164 12.51 6.48 -22.46
N SER A 165 12.17 5.22 -22.18
CA SER A 165 12.60 4.07 -22.99
C SER A 165 12.23 4.24 -24.47
N ASN A 166 11.00 4.68 -24.77
CA ASN A 166 10.56 4.88 -26.16
C ASN A 166 11.29 6.05 -26.84
N SER A 167 11.56 7.13 -26.11
CA SER A 167 12.31 8.27 -26.65
C SER A 167 13.76 7.88 -27.02
N TYR A 168 14.39 7.01 -26.24
CA TYR A 168 15.72 6.46 -26.56
C TYR A 168 15.67 5.56 -27.80
N LEU A 169 14.68 4.65 -27.89
CA LEU A 169 14.52 3.78 -29.04
C LEU A 169 14.25 4.56 -30.33
N GLN A 170 13.45 5.63 -30.27
CA GLN A 170 13.21 6.52 -31.42
C GLN A 170 14.49 7.21 -31.89
N LYS A 171 15.32 7.70 -30.96
CA LYS A 171 16.62 8.32 -31.28
C LYS A 171 17.62 7.34 -31.89
N VAL A 172 17.63 6.08 -31.45
CA VAL A 172 18.50 5.04 -32.01
C VAL A 172 18.01 4.58 -33.38
N ALA A 173 16.69 4.49 -33.59
CA ALA A 173 16.10 4.09 -34.87
C ALA A 173 16.19 5.18 -35.96
N SER A 174 16.46 6.44 -35.58
CA SER A 174 16.66 7.57 -36.49
C SER A 174 18.13 7.83 -36.85
N LEU A 175 19.06 6.96 -36.44
CA LEU A 175 20.48 6.94 -36.80
C LEU A 175 20.74 5.82 -37.82
#